data_AF-W1Y692-F1
#
_entry.id   AF-W1Y692-F1
#
_cell.length_a   1.000
_cell.length_b   1.000
_cell.length_c   1.000
_cell.angle_alpha   90.00
_cell.angle_beta   90.00
_cell.angle_gamma   90.00
#
_symmetry.space_group_name_H-M   'P 1'
#
loop_
_entity.id
_entity.type
_entity.pdbx_description
1 polymer ?
#
loop_
_entity_poly.entity_id
_entity_poly.type
_entity_poly.pdbx_seq_one_letter_code
_entity_poly.pdbx_strand_id
1 'polypeptide(L)' 'ERIRSEVLRHQHPGMSFGARLPENITAEFVRDEVAAGRAIIPANINHPESEPMIIGRNFLVKVNANIGNSAVTSSIEEE' A
#
# COMPACT_ATOMS: atom_id res chain seq x y z
N GLU A 1 -7.36 -8.54 -16.90
CA GLU A 1 -7.81 -9.95 -17.02
C GLU A 1 -6.97 -10.98 -16.20
N ARG A 2 -6.12 -10.56 -15.23
CA ARG A 2 -5.03 -11.41 -14.73
C ARG A 2 -5.27 -12.18 -13.41
N ILE A 3 -6.38 -11.93 -12.70
CA ILE A 3 -6.72 -12.69 -11.49
C ILE A 3 -8.19 -13.11 -11.55
N ARG A 4 -8.42 -14.37 -11.94
CA ARG A 4 -9.73 -15.04 -12.04
C ARG A 4 -10.02 -16.01 -10.89
N SER A 5 -9.05 -16.27 -10.01
CA SER A 5 -9.25 -17.13 -8.85
C SER A 5 -10.16 -16.45 -7.82
N GLU A 6 -11.29 -17.08 -7.52
CA GLU A 6 -12.23 -16.62 -6.48
C GLU A 6 -11.57 -16.52 -5.11
N VAL A 7 -10.61 -17.41 -4.83
CA VAL A 7 -9.83 -17.41 -3.59
C VAL A 7 -9.04 -16.10 -3.43
N LEU A 8 -8.44 -15.59 -4.52
CA LEU A 8 -7.67 -14.35 -4.50
C LEU A 8 -8.54 -13.09 -4.44
N ARG A 9 -9.84 -13.22 -4.69
CA ARG A 9 -10.82 -12.12 -4.60
C ARG A 9 -11.58 -12.10 -3.28
N HIS A 10 -11.43 -13.13 -2.46
CA HIS A 10 -12.08 -13.19 -1.17
C HIS A 10 -11.45 -12.15 -0.22
N GLN A 11 -12.18 -11.07 0.06
CA GLN A 11 -11.85 -10.15 1.14
C GLN A 11 -12.68 -10.51 2.36
N HIS A 12 -12.00 -10.79 3.48
CA HIS A 12 -12.66 -10.88 4.76
C HIS A 12 -13.19 -9.49 5.14
N PRO A 13 -14.44 -9.35 5.66
CA PRO A 13 -15.03 -8.05 5.99
C PRO A 13 -14.19 -7.27 7.02
N GLY A 14 -13.45 -7.99 7.86
CA GLY A 14 -12.53 -7.41 8.84
C GLY A 14 -13.25 -6.61 9.92
N MET A 15 -12.47 -5.92 10.74
CA MET A 15 -12.94 -4.95 11.73
C MET A 15 -12.10 -3.70 11.57
N SER A 16 -12.74 -2.55 11.36
CA SER A 16 -12.03 -1.29 11.08
C SER A 16 -11.44 -0.62 12.32
N PHE A 17 -11.80 -1.10 13.53
CA PHE A 17 -11.42 -0.49 14.81
C PHE A 17 -11.65 1.03 14.83
N GLY A 18 -12.79 1.48 14.28
CA GLY A 18 -13.18 2.89 14.22
C GLY A 18 -12.51 3.70 13.10
N ALA A 19 -11.77 3.07 12.18
CA ALA A 19 -11.30 3.73 10.97
C ALA A 19 -12.48 4.10 10.04
N ARG A 20 -12.35 5.26 9.39
CA ARG A 20 -13.31 5.74 8.38
C ARG A 20 -12.87 5.20 7.03
N LEU A 21 -13.47 4.08 6.61
CA LEU A 21 -13.18 3.44 5.32
C LEU A 21 -14.34 3.70 4.35
N PRO A 22 -14.36 4.84 3.63
CA PRO A 22 -15.41 5.11 2.65
C PRO A 22 -15.31 4.13 1.48
N GLU A 23 -16.46 3.79 0.87
CA GLU A 23 -16.49 2.92 -0.32
C GLU A 23 -15.72 3.53 -1.50
N ASN A 24 -15.76 4.86 -1.63
CA ASN A 24 -15.03 5.61 -2.64
C ASN A 24 -14.07 6.59 -1.98
N ILE A 25 -12.81 6.52 -2.39
CA ILE A 25 -11.75 7.43 -1.94
C ILE A 25 -11.65 8.57 -2.95
N THR A 26 -11.88 9.81 -2.50
CA THR A 26 -11.75 11.02 -3.35
C THR A 26 -10.40 11.69 -3.15
N ALA A 27 -10.00 12.54 -4.11
CA ALA A 27 -8.76 13.31 -4.02
C ALA A 27 -8.75 14.27 -2.83
N GLU A 28 -9.90 14.87 -2.50
CA GLU A 28 -10.07 15.75 -1.35
C GLU A 28 -9.86 14.99 -0.05
N PHE A 29 -10.43 13.78 0.07
CA PHE A 29 -10.23 12.94 1.23
C PHE A 29 -8.75 12.57 1.43
N VAL A 30 -8.07 12.20 0.35
CA VAL A 30 -6.62 11.93 0.35
C VAL A 30 -5.84 13.14 0.84
N ARG A 31 -6.11 14.31 0.26
CA ARG A 31 -5.43 15.57 0.64
C ARG A 31 -5.64 15.89 2.12
N ASP A 32 -6.87 15.77 2.61
CA ASP A 32 -7.21 16.14 3.99
C ASP A 32 -6.57 15.17 5.01
N GLU A 33 -6.46 13.87 4.70
CA GLU A 33 -5.73 12.91 5.54
C GLU A 33 -4.22 13.16 5.56
N VAL A 34 -3.62 13.50 4.42
CA VAL A 34 -2.19 13.83 4.31
C VAL A 34 -1.88 15.15 5.02
N ALA A 35 -2.66 16.20 4.78
CA ALA A 35 -2.48 17.51 5.40
C ALA A 35 -2.60 17.45 6.93
N ALA A 36 -3.45 16.56 7.45
CA ALA A 36 -3.59 16.33 8.88
C ALA A 36 -2.55 15.37 9.48
N GLY A 37 -1.60 14.87 8.70
CA GLY A 37 -0.53 13.97 9.16
C GLY A 37 -1.02 12.56 9.53
N ARG A 38 -2.21 12.16 9.07
CA ARG A 38 -2.79 10.82 9.34
C ARG A 38 -2.47 9.79 8.25
N ALA A 39 -1.99 10.25 7.11
CA ALA A 39 -1.56 9.41 6.00
C ALA A 39 -0.35 10.01 5.29
N ILE A 40 0.40 9.16 4.59
CA ILE A 40 1.58 9.55 3.80
C ILE A 40 1.54 8.94 2.40
N ILE A 41 2.20 9.61 1.46
CA ILE A 41 2.46 9.11 0.11
C ILE A 41 3.98 9.07 -0.07
N PRO A 42 4.63 7.88 -0.01
CA PRO A 42 6.05 7.77 -0.32
C PRO A 42 6.26 7.97 -1.82
N ALA A 43 6.62 9.19 -2.21
CA ALA A 43 6.83 9.59 -3.60
C ALA A 43 8.11 10.43 -3.71
N ASN A 44 9.26 9.77 -3.62
CA ASN A 44 10.54 10.44 -3.81
C ASN A 44 10.67 10.90 -5.27
N ILE A 45 11.06 12.16 -5.48
CA ILE A 45 11.27 12.74 -6.81
C ILE A 45 12.31 12.00 -7.65
N ASN A 46 13.23 11.26 -7.02
CA ASN A 46 14.27 10.48 -7.69
C ASN A 46 13.83 9.03 -8.00
N HIS A 47 12.59 8.65 -7.70
CA HIS A 47 12.02 7.32 -8.00
C HIS A 47 10.81 7.47 -8.95
N PRO A 48 11.01 7.91 -10.21
CA PRO A 48 9.94 8.20 -11.16
C PRO A 48 9.15 6.96 -11.62
N GLU A 49 9.72 5.77 -11.50
CA GLU A 49 9.10 4.49 -11.85
C GLU A 49 8.11 3.98 -10.79
N SER A 50 8.03 4.66 -9.63
CA SER A 50 7.07 4.33 -8.58
C SER A 50 5.63 4.43 -9.09
N GLU A 51 4.84 3.39 -8.85
CA GLU A 51 3.38 3.49 -8.85
C GLU A 51 2.93 4.06 -7.49
N PRO A 52 2.43 5.32 -7.43
CA PRO A 52 2.17 5.95 -6.15
C PRO A 52 1.10 5.22 -5.33
N MET A 53 1.33 5.11 -4.03
CA MET A 53 0.38 4.53 -3.08
C MET A 53 0.30 5.34 -1.80
N ILE A 54 -0.80 5.21 -1.07
CA ILE A 54 -1.05 5.88 0.20
C ILE A 54 -1.00 4.87 1.36
N ILE A 55 -0.41 5.30 2.48
CA ILE A 55 -0.35 4.54 3.73
C ILE A 55 -1.00 5.39 4.83
N GLY A 56 -2.04 4.88 5.48
CA GLY A 56 -2.73 5.57 6.55
C GLY A 56 -3.88 4.74 7.12
N ARG A 57 -4.37 5.12 8.31
CA ARG A 57 -5.40 4.34 9.04
C ARG A 57 -6.72 4.21 8.29
N ASN A 58 -7.08 5.22 7.52
CA ASN A 58 -8.37 5.31 6.82
C ASN A 58 -8.30 4.83 5.36
N PHE A 59 -7.34 3.96 5.06
CA PHE A 59 -7.13 3.32 3.76
C PHE A 59 -6.98 1.81 3.94
N LEU A 60 -6.91 1.07 2.83
CA LEU A 60 -6.58 -0.35 2.88
C LEU A 60 -5.21 -0.56 3.55
N VAL A 61 -5.16 -1.53 4.47
CA VAL A 61 -3.91 -1.95 5.11
C VAL A 61 -2.91 -2.37 4.02
N LYS A 62 -1.69 -1.84 4.13
CA LYS A 62 -0.58 -2.17 3.24
C LYS A 62 0.37 -3.12 3.95
N VAL A 63 1.00 -4.00 3.19
CA VAL A 63 2.01 -4.94 3.68
C VAL A 63 3.33 -4.60 3.00
N ASN A 64 4.42 -4.65 3.75
CA ASN A 64 5.77 -4.45 3.24
C ASN A 64 6.50 -5.80 3.19
N ALA A 65 7.27 -6.03 2.13
CA ALA A 65 8.18 -7.16 2.03
C ALA A 65 9.62 -6.63 2.06
N ASN A 66 10.47 -7.23 2.89
CA ASN A 66 11.90 -6.91 2.90
C ASN A 66 12.61 -7.88 1.94
N ILE A 67 13.40 -7.33 1.03
CA ILE A 67 14.32 -8.06 0.15
C ILE A 67 15.74 -7.55 0.41
N GLY A 68 16.76 -8.32 0.05
CA GLY A 68 18.16 -7.95 0.25
C GLY A 68 19.07 -9.15 0.43
N ASN A 69 20.29 -9.02 -0.09
CA ASN A 69 21.27 -10.09 -0.04
C ASN A 69 21.87 -10.25 1.37
N SER A 70 22.42 -11.42 1.62
CA SER A 70 23.27 -11.65 2.79
C SER A 70 24.72 -11.81 2.35
N ALA A 71 25.67 -11.53 3.24
CA ALA A 71 27.11 -11.73 2.97
C ALA A 71 27.49 -13.19 2.62
N VAL A 72 26.55 -14.13 2.79
CA VAL A 72 26.78 -15.58 2.66
C VAL A 72 26.13 -16.15 1.39
N THR A 73 25.15 -15.45 0.81
CA THR A 73 24.41 -15.86 -0.40
C THR A 73 24.09 -14.62 -1.23
N SER A 74 24.68 -14.49 -2.42
CA SER A 74 24.37 -13.39 -3.34
C SER A 74 24.42 -13.83 -4.79
N SER A 75 23.32 -13.65 -5.52
CA SER A 75 23.31 -13.46 -6.96
C SER A 75 22.43 -12.24 -7.28
N ILE A 76 22.77 -11.48 -8.33
CA ILE A 76 21.96 -10.31 -8.73
C ILE A 76 20.60 -10.78 -9.26
N GLU A 77 20.52 -12.01 -9.77
CA GLU A 77 19.28 -12.57 -10.32
C GLU A 77 18.28 -13.05 -9.26
N GLU A 78 18.71 -13.29 -8.02
CA GLU A 78 17.83 -13.63 -6.88
C GLU A 78 17.25 -12.39 -6.16
N GLU A 79 17.75 -11.20 -6.48
CA GLU A 79 17.30 -9.89 -5.98
C GLU A 79 16.45 -9.13 -7.03
#